data_AF-A0A9W6JUM4-F1
#
_entry.id   AF-A0A9W6JUM4-F1
#
_cell.length_a   1.000
_cell.length_b   1.000
_cell.length_c   1.000
_cell.angle_alpha   90.00
_cell.angle_beta   90.00
_cell.angle_gamma   90.00
#
_symmetry.space_group_name_H-M   'P 1'
#
loop_
_entity.id
_entity.type
_entity.pdbx_description
1 polymer ?
#
loop_
_entity_poly.entity_id
_entity_poly.type
_entity_poly.pdbx_seq_one_letter_code
_entity_poly.pdbx_strand_id
1 'polypeptide(L)'
;MIADFRQTAPDYHRHPQPGKLGIRTTKRMETQRDLAFAYSPGVAAPCEAIAADPRAARDYTARGNLVGVITNGTAVLGLGNVGPLASKPAMEGKSVLFKKFAGIGAFDIEGDTSDVARFCDAVALLEPSCDSESLTVLPDRCVALVERRGVPPTAARRRLRQQPTVAEAMLLKAGLVDAALCGTPADWSQETRLALDIIPRTEGITRVSSLTALITSRGVMNMTALVVTESASDRKGIHP
;
A
#
# COMPACT_ATOMS: atom_id res chain seq x y z
N MET A 1 -13.26 -13.93 29.52
CA MET A 1 -13.74 -12.54 29.45
C MET A 1 -13.17 -11.91 28.20
N ILE A 2 -13.99 -11.65 27.19
CA ILE A 2 -13.58 -10.82 26.05
C ILE A 2 -13.64 -9.39 26.57
N ALA A 3 -12.49 -8.74 26.72
CA ALA A 3 -12.46 -7.33 27.09
C ALA A 3 -13.31 -6.52 26.09
N ASP A 4 -14.09 -5.55 26.57
CA ASP A 4 -14.81 -4.66 25.67
C ASP A 4 -13.78 -3.86 24.85
N PHE A 5 -13.61 -4.24 23.58
CA PHE A 5 -12.68 -3.59 22.68
C PHE A 5 -12.98 -2.11 22.51
N ARG A 6 -14.23 -1.67 22.71
CA ARG A 6 -14.58 -0.24 22.63
C ARG A 6 -13.92 0.59 23.73
N GLN A 7 -13.72 0.00 24.90
CA GLN A 7 -13.13 0.69 26.05
C GLN A 7 -11.61 0.51 26.10
N THR A 8 -11.11 -0.65 25.67
CA THR A 8 -9.68 -1.01 25.80
C THR A 8 -8.83 -0.64 24.59
N ALA A 9 -9.41 -0.53 23.38
CA ALA A 9 -8.65 -0.16 22.19
C ALA A 9 -8.09 1.28 22.22
N PRO A 10 -8.79 2.31 22.76
CA PRO A 10 -8.22 3.64 22.92
C PRO A 10 -6.96 3.64 23.80
N ASP A 11 -6.97 2.89 24.90
CA ASP A 11 -5.80 2.80 25.80
C ASP A 11 -4.60 2.17 25.09
N TYR A 12 -4.83 1.13 24.29
CA TYR A 12 -3.78 0.54 23.43
C TYR A 12 -3.15 1.55 22.45
N HIS A 13 -3.91 2.52 21.95
CA HIS A 13 -3.39 3.56 21.05
C HIS A 13 -2.75 4.74 21.79
N ARG A 14 -2.99 4.88 23.10
CA ARG A 14 -2.53 6.03 23.90
C ARG A 14 -1.27 5.73 24.70
N HIS A 15 -1.14 4.50 25.21
CA HIS A 15 -0.14 4.14 26.19
C HIS A 15 0.75 2.96 25.75
N PRO A 16 2.03 2.94 26.14
CA PRO A 16 2.76 3.97 26.91
C PRO A 16 3.10 5.23 26.09
N GLN A 17 3.09 5.14 24.77
CA GLN A 17 3.25 6.26 23.85
C GLN A 17 2.13 6.23 22.82
N PRO A 18 1.61 7.39 22.39
CA PRO A 18 0.54 7.43 21.40
C PRO A 18 0.97 6.91 20.02
N GLY A 19 0.02 6.27 19.34
CA GLY A 19 0.20 5.76 17.98
C GLY A 19 0.88 4.39 17.94
N LYS A 20 0.99 3.84 16.73
CA LYS A 20 1.52 2.48 16.51
C LYS A 20 2.80 2.46 15.68
N LEU A 21 3.22 3.61 15.16
CA LEU A 21 4.41 3.76 14.32
C LEU A 21 5.48 4.61 15.02
N GLY A 22 6.73 4.32 14.66
CA GLY A 22 7.89 5.10 15.08
C GLY A 22 9.02 4.99 14.07
N ILE A 23 9.86 6.01 13.99
CA ILE A 23 11.03 6.03 13.11
C ILE A 23 12.23 5.48 13.89
N ARG A 24 12.99 4.58 13.26
CA ARG A 24 14.22 4.04 13.82
C ARG A 24 15.37 4.19 12.83
N THR A 25 16.52 4.62 13.31
CA THR A 25 17.75 4.70 12.52
C THR A 25 18.26 3.30 12.17
N THR A 26 18.75 3.14 10.93
CA THR A 26 19.33 1.88 10.44
C THR A 26 20.85 1.90 10.43
N LYS A 27 21.46 3.10 10.40
CA LYS A 27 22.90 3.32 10.42
C LYS A 27 23.32 3.83 11.80
N ARG A 28 24.56 3.53 12.18
CA ARG A 28 25.18 4.06 13.40
C ARG A 28 25.30 5.58 13.28
N MET A 29 25.08 6.30 14.39
CA MET A 29 25.11 7.77 14.46
C MET A 29 25.74 8.24 15.77
N GLU A 30 26.87 7.65 16.17
CA GLU A 30 27.46 7.87 17.51
C GLU A 30 28.70 8.78 17.46
N THR A 31 29.37 8.86 16.31
CA THR A 31 30.61 9.63 16.15
C THR A 31 30.43 10.79 15.18
N GLN A 32 31.34 11.76 15.24
CA GLN A 32 31.39 12.86 14.27
C GLN A 32 31.53 12.35 12.83
N ARG A 33 32.28 11.26 12.63
CA ARG A 33 32.41 10.62 11.32
C ARG A 33 31.09 10.03 10.84
N ASP A 34 30.35 9.36 11.73
CA ASP A 34 29.03 8.80 11.39
C ASP A 34 28.04 9.90 11.01
N LEU A 35 28.02 11.00 11.77
CA LEU A 35 27.18 12.16 11.48
C LEU A 35 27.57 12.86 10.17
N ALA A 36 28.88 12.96 9.90
CA ALA A 36 29.39 13.50 8.64
C ALA A 36 29.01 12.64 7.43
N PHE A 37 28.83 11.32 7.58
CA PHE A 37 28.30 10.45 6.53
C PHE A 37 26.78 10.49 6.42
N ALA A 38 26.08 10.55 7.55
CA ALA A 38 24.62 10.59 7.58
C ALA A 38 24.05 11.93 7.08
N TYR A 39 24.85 12.99 7.17
CA TYR A 39 24.47 14.36 6.80
C TYR A 39 25.63 15.05 6.08
N SER A 40 25.80 16.36 6.26
CA SER A 40 26.88 17.11 5.63
C SER A 40 28.25 16.77 6.24
N PRO A 41 29.31 16.68 5.41
CA PRO A 41 29.31 16.84 3.94
C PRO A 41 29.02 15.55 3.15
N GLY A 42 28.99 14.37 3.80
CA GLY A 42 28.98 13.06 3.14
C GLY A 42 27.71 12.76 2.35
N VAL A 43 26.57 13.34 2.71
CA VAL A 43 25.28 13.17 2.00
C VAL A 43 25.29 13.73 0.56
N ALA A 44 26.27 14.58 0.21
CA ALA A 44 26.36 15.14 -1.15
C ALA A 44 26.58 14.06 -2.21
N ALA A 45 27.47 13.09 -1.96
CA ALA A 45 27.80 12.04 -2.92
C ALA A 45 26.59 11.17 -3.35
N PRO A 46 25.74 10.63 -2.45
CA PRO A 46 24.54 9.91 -2.88
C PRO A 46 23.52 10.82 -3.58
N CYS A 47 23.41 12.11 -3.20
CA CYS A 47 22.54 13.05 -3.91
C CYS A 47 23.00 13.29 -5.36
N GLU A 48 24.29 13.52 -5.58
CA GLU A 48 24.87 13.68 -6.92
C GLU A 48 24.71 12.40 -7.76
N ALA A 49 24.91 11.23 -7.15
CA ALA A 49 24.71 9.95 -7.81
C ALA A 49 23.24 9.74 -8.25
N ILE A 50 22.27 10.13 -7.41
CA ILE A 50 20.84 10.07 -7.74
C ILE A 50 20.46 11.10 -8.81
N ALA A 51 21.06 12.29 -8.76
CA ALA A 51 20.85 13.32 -9.79
C ALA A 51 21.35 12.86 -11.16
N ALA A 52 22.45 12.08 -11.19
CA ALA A 52 22.97 11.47 -12.41
C ALA A 52 22.16 10.25 -12.89
N ASP A 53 21.70 9.39 -11.96
CA ASP A 53 20.81 8.26 -12.26
C ASP A 53 19.70 8.13 -11.20
N PRO A 54 18.45 8.55 -11.50
CA PRO A 54 17.33 8.49 -10.55
C PRO A 54 17.02 7.08 -10.02
N ARG A 55 17.43 6.01 -10.72
CA ARG A 55 17.22 4.63 -10.27
C ARG A 55 18.06 4.29 -9.03
N ALA A 56 19.21 4.95 -8.87
CA ALA A 56 20.09 4.79 -7.72
C ALA A 56 19.43 5.19 -6.39
N ALA A 57 18.30 5.91 -6.44
CA ALA A 57 17.49 6.19 -5.25
C ALA A 57 17.06 4.91 -4.53
N ARG A 58 16.90 3.79 -5.25
CA ARG A 58 16.60 2.47 -4.65
C ARG A 58 17.73 1.95 -3.76
N ASP A 59 18.98 2.25 -4.12
CA ASP A 59 20.18 1.71 -3.47
C ASP A 59 20.64 2.58 -2.30
N TYR A 60 20.54 3.89 -2.45
CA TYR A 60 21.05 4.85 -1.46
C TYR A 60 20.00 5.36 -0.47
N THR A 61 18.72 5.00 -0.64
CA THR A 61 17.64 5.45 0.25
C THR A 61 16.75 4.30 0.71
N ALA A 62 15.79 4.59 1.58
CA ALA A 62 14.78 3.62 1.99
C ALA A 62 13.79 3.26 0.86
N ARG A 63 13.78 3.97 -0.28
CA ARG A 63 12.79 3.82 -1.37
C ARG A 63 12.58 2.37 -1.80
N GLY A 64 13.64 1.57 -1.87
CA GLY A 64 13.53 0.16 -2.27
C GLY A 64 12.74 -0.76 -1.32
N ASN A 65 12.42 -0.29 -0.11
CA ASN A 65 11.69 -1.05 0.91
C ASN A 65 10.68 -0.16 1.66
N LEU A 66 10.22 0.94 1.05
CA LEU A 66 9.29 1.90 1.66
C LEU A 66 8.02 2.03 0.83
N VAL A 67 6.86 1.97 1.48
CA VAL A 67 5.53 2.11 0.87
C VAL A 67 4.76 3.25 1.53
N GLY A 68 4.03 4.04 0.73
CA GLY A 68 3.07 5.03 1.23
C GLY A 68 1.67 4.42 1.37
N VAL A 69 1.04 4.59 2.54
CA VAL A 69 -0.37 4.25 2.78
C VAL A 69 -1.18 5.54 2.72
N ILE A 70 -1.79 5.84 1.58
CA ILE A 70 -2.45 7.13 1.35
C ILE A 70 -3.97 6.98 1.39
N THR A 71 -4.67 7.90 2.06
CA THR A 71 -6.14 7.96 2.11
C THR A 71 -6.65 9.39 2.28
N ASN A 72 -7.93 9.63 2.03
CA ASN A 72 -8.62 10.86 2.44
C ASN A 72 -9.69 10.61 3.53
N GLY A 73 -9.77 9.37 4.04
CA GLY A 73 -10.69 9.01 5.12
C GLY A 73 -12.18 8.94 4.73
N THR A 74 -12.50 8.96 3.43
CA THR A 74 -13.89 8.90 2.95
C THR A 74 -14.51 7.50 2.98
N ALA A 75 -13.70 6.45 3.13
CA ALA A 75 -14.13 5.06 3.20
C ALA A 75 -13.26 4.25 4.19
N VAL A 76 -13.41 4.51 5.48
CA VAL A 76 -12.63 3.84 6.53
C VAL A 76 -13.39 2.62 7.04
N LEU A 77 -12.99 1.43 6.59
CA LEU A 77 -13.59 0.15 6.98
C LEU A 77 -15.12 0.19 6.83
N GLY A 78 -15.88 -0.21 7.86
CA GLY A 78 -17.34 -0.10 7.91
C GLY A 78 -17.86 1.24 8.43
N LEU A 79 -17.00 2.22 8.71
CA LEU A 79 -17.39 3.50 9.31
C LEU A 79 -17.77 4.56 8.28
N GLY A 80 -17.50 4.32 6.99
CA GLY A 80 -17.78 5.27 5.92
C GLY A 80 -16.84 6.49 5.97
N ASN A 81 -17.39 7.67 5.69
CA ASN A 81 -16.63 8.90 5.66
C ASN A 81 -16.46 9.46 7.08
N VAL A 82 -15.29 9.25 7.67
CA VAL A 82 -14.91 9.77 9.00
C VAL A 82 -13.89 10.90 8.90
N GLY A 83 -13.42 11.20 7.70
CA GLY A 83 -12.39 12.21 7.44
C GLY A 83 -10.96 11.72 7.71
N PRO A 84 -9.96 12.51 7.30
CA PRO A 84 -8.55 12.13 7.30
C PRO A 84 -8.04 11.79 8.70
N LEU A 85 -8.23 12.68 9.69
CA LEU A 85 -7.68 12.47 11.03
C LEU A 85 -8.26 11.24 11.73
N ALA A 86 -9.56 10.97 11.58
CA ALA A 86 -10.18 9.78 12.16
C ALA A 86 -9.74 8.48 11.45
N SER A 87 -9.17 8.58 10.25
CA SER A 87 -8.63 7.43 9.51
C SER A 87 -7.23 6.99 9.97
N LYS A 88 -6.47 7.88 10.63
CA LYS A 88 -5.09 7.64 11.08
C LYS A 88 -4.89 6.31 11.83
N PRO A 89 -5.72 5.96 12.84
CA PRO A 89 -5.55 4.68 13.52
C PRO A 89 -5.66 3.49 12.55
N ALA A 90 -6.53 3.54 11.54
CA ALA A 90 -6.62 2.47 10.56
C ALA A 90 -5.37 2.41 9.66
N MET A 91 -4.84 3.56 9.24
CA MET A 91 -3.69 3.65 8.34
C MET A 91 -2.38 3.26 9.02
N GLU A 92 -2.13 3.74 10.24
CA GLU A 92 -1.02 3.26 11.08
C GLU A 92 -1.09 1.74 11.26
N GLY A 93 -2.30 1.20 11.42
CA GLY A 93 -2.55 -0.24 11.47
C GLY A 93 -1.97 -0.94 10.24
N LYS A 94 -2.37 -0.51 9.03
CA LYS A 94 -1.84 -1.07 7.78
C LYS A 94 -0.32 -0.99 7.69
N SER A 95 0.27 0.13 8.09
CA SER A 95 1.72 0.30 8.09
C SER A 95 2.44 -0.66 9.03
N VAL A 96 1.89 -0.90 10.23
CA VAL A 96 2.39 -1.93 11.15
C VAL A 96 2.31 -3.33 10.56
N LEU A 97 1.23 -3.63 9.82
CA LEU A 97 1.05 -4.92 9.16
C LEU A 97 2.15 -5.17 8.10
N PHE A 98 2.42 -4.19 7.24
CA PHE A 98 3.52 -4.27 6.28
C PHE A 98 4.86 -4.53 6.98
N LYS A 99 5.14 -3.80 8.05
CA LYS A 99 6.41 -3.95 8.76
C LYS A 99 6.54 -5.27 9.47
N LYS A 100 5.50 -5.69 10.19
CA LYS A 100 5.52 -6.88 11.04
C LYS A 100 5.61 -8.17 10.24
N PHE A 101 4.97 -8.22 9.08
CA PHE A 101 4.78 -9.48 8.35
C PHE A 101 5.51 -9.55 7.01
N ALA A 102 5.81 -8.42 6.37
CA ALA A 102 6.58 -8.39 5.12
C ALA A 102 7.97 -7.77 5.28
N GLY A 103 8.30 -7.20 6.45
CA GLY A 103 9.57 -6.48 6.65
C GLY A 103 9.64 -5.13 5.93
N ILE A 104 8.57 -4.75 5.23
CA ILE A 104 8.45 -3.54 4.41
C ILE A 104 8.23 -2.33 5.33
N GLY A 105 8.98 -1.25 5.11
CA GLY A 105 8.71 0.03 5.76
C GLY A 105 7.45 0.65 5.17
N ALA A 106 6.60 1.24 6.01
CA ALA A 106 5.41 1.92 5.56
C ALA A 106 5.16 3.19 6.37
N PHE A 107 4.64 4.22 5.71
CA PHE A 107 4.21 5.48 6.35
C PHE A 107 2.85 5.88 5.79
N ASP A 108 1.99 6.41 6.64
CA ASP A 108 0.66 6.88 6.29
C ASP A 108 0.65 8.38 5.95
N ILE A 109 -0.18 8.74 4.95
CA ILE A 109 -0.48 10.13 4.60
C ILE A 109 -1.99 10.27 4.41
N GLU A 110 -2.58 11.23 5.12
CA GLU A 110 -3.99 11.57 4.99
C GLU A 110 -4.19 12.92 4.30
N GLY A 111 -4.81 12.89 3.12
CA GLY A 111 -5.20 14.09 2.38
C GLY A 111 -6.54 14.63 2.85
N ASP A 112 -6.58 15.87 3.32
CA ASP A 112 -7.81 16.54 3.70
C ASP A 112 -8.52 17.15 2.48
N THR A 113 -9.03 16.27 1.63
CA THR A 113 -9.81 16.68 0.46
C THR A 113 -10.77 15.59 0.01
N SER A 114 -11.99 16.01 -0.35
CA SER A 114 -12.98 15.17 -1.04
C SER A 114 -12.94 15.35 -2.56
N ASP A 115 -12.14 16.30 -3.06
CA ASP A 115 -11.92 16.50 -4.49
C ASP A 115 -10.95 15.44 -5.01
N VAL A 116 -11.43 14.62 -5.93
CA VAL A 116 -10.66 13.50 -6.50
C VAL A 116 -9.46 14.01 -7.31
N ALA A 117 -9.61 15.07 -8.09
CA ALA A 117 -8.53 15.60 -8.91
C ALA A 117 -7.42 16.15 -8.00
N ARG A 118 -7.80 16.95 -7.00
CA ARG A 118 -6.85 17.49 -6.01
C ARG A 118 -6.15 16.39 -5.21
N PHE A 119 -6.87 15.31 -4.86
CA PHE A 119 -6.27 14.15 -4.19
C PHE A 119 -5.26 13.44 -5.10
N CYS A 120 -5.62 13.20 -6.36
CA CYS A 120 -4.73 12.56 -7.32
C CYS A 120 -3.49 13.41 -7.62
N ASP A 121 -3.65 14.73 -7.77
CA ASP A 121 -2.54 15.67 -7.94
C ASP A 121 -1.61 15.65 -6.73
N ALA A 122 -2.17 15.64 -5.52
CA ALA A 122 -1.38 15.53 -4.29
C ALA A 122 -0.59 14.21 -4.23
N VAL A 123 -1.19 13.09 -4.65
CA VAL A 123 -0.49 11.78 -4.73
C VAL A 123 0.61 11.81 -5.79
N ALA A 124 0.33 12.39 -6.96
CA ALA A 124 1.30 12.48 -8.05
C ALA A 124 2.52 13.34 -7.70
N LEU A 125 2.34 14.37 -6.87
CA LEU A 125 3.46 15.15 -6.33
C LEU A 125 4.35 14.36 -5.36
N LEU A 126 3.80 13.33 -4.69
CA LEU A 126 4.53 12.53 -3.70
C LEU A 126 5.35 11.40 -4.33
N GLU A 127 4.89 10.83 -5.45
CA GLU A 127 5.61 9.80 -6.19
C GLU A 127 5.82 10.25 -7.65
N PRO A 128 7.04 10.67 -8.04
CA PRO A 128 7.32 11.16 -9.40
C PRO A 128 7.00 10.19 -10.54
N SER A 129 6.79 8.90 -10.21
CA SER A 129 6.44 7.83 -11.14
C SER A 129 4.93 7.64 -11.34
N CYS A 130 4.10 8.32 -10.54
CA CYS A 130 2.64 8.22 -10.58
C CYS A 130 2.07 9.57 -11.03
N ASP A 131 1.33 9.60 -12.14
CA ASP A 131 0.67 10.83 -12.62
C ASP A 131 -0.83 10.86 -12.25
N SER A 132 -1.38 12.06 -12.09
CA SER A 132 -2.76 12.25 -11.65
C SER A 132 -3.78 11.85 -12.73
N GLU A 133 -3.40 11.93 -14.00
CA GLU A 133 -4.20 11.46 -15.13
C GLU A 133 -4.46 9.95 -15.01
N SER A 134 -3.41 9.16 -14.73
CA SER A 134 -3.50 7.71 -14.56
C SER A 134 -4.40 7.29 -13.40
N LEU A 135 -4.43 8.06 -12.30
CA LEU A 135 -5.31 7.81 -11.16
C LEU A 135 -6.77 8.19 -11.46
N THR A 136 -7.00 9.31 -12.14
CA THR A 136 -8.35 9.83 -12.41
C THR A 136 -9.11 8.98 -13.43
N VAL A 137 -8.42 8.27 -14.33
CA VAL A 137 -9.05 7.37 -15.32
C VAL A 137 -9.36 5.96 -14.78
N LEU A 138 -8.92 5.60 -13.56
CA LEU A 138 -9.18 4.27 -12.97
C LEU A 138 -10.67 3.87 -12.94
N PRO A 139 -11.64 4.77 -12.62
CA PRO A 139 -13.06 4.46 -12.70
C PRO A 139 -13.50 4.01 -14.09
N ASP A 140 -13.02 4.66 -15.14
CA ASP A 140 -13.41 4.33 -16.52
C ASP A 140 -12.74 3.05 -17.00
N ARG A 141 -11.47 2.82 -16.60
CA ARG A 141 -10.80 1.52 -16.81
C ARG A 141 -11.55 0.37 -16.14
N CYS A 142 -12.08 0.61 -14.94
CA CYS A 142 -12.89 -0.38 -14.22
C CYS A 142 -14.19 -0.68 -14.95
N VAL A 143 -14.90 0.35 -15.45
CA VAL A 143 -16.12 0.17 -16.28
C VAL A 143 -15.81 -0.67 -17.52
N ALA A 144 -14.78 -0.30 -18.29
CA ALA A 144 -14.41 -0.99 -19.53
C ALA A 144 -14.07 -2.48 -19.30
N LEU A 145 -13.45 -2.80 -18.17
CA LEU A 145 -13.13 -4.18 -17.79
C LEU A 145 -14.38 -5.04 -17.56
N VAL A 146 -15.40 -4.50 -16.89
CA VAL A 146 -16.59 -5.25 -16.47
C VAL A 146 -17.78 -5.11 -17.42
N GLU A 147 -17.71 -4.20 -18.39
CA GLU A 147 -18.75 -3.96 -19.40
C GLU A 147 -19.07 -5.24 -20.20
N ARG A 148 -18.04 -5.98 -20.62
CA ARG A 148 -18.19 -7.27 -21.32
C ARG A 148 -18.86 -8.36 -20.47
N ARG A 149 -18.98 -8.14 -19.16
CA ARG A 149 -19.64 -9.04 -18.19
C ARG A 149 -21.05 -8.57 -17.82
N GLY A 150 -21.59 -7.57 -18.51
CA GLY A 150 -22.94 -7.05 -18.30
C GLY A 150 -23.11 -6.24 -17.01
N VAL A 151 -22.02 -5.78 -16.38
CA VAL A 151 -22.08 -5.00 -15.14
C VAL A 151 -22.38 -3.53 -15.48
N PRO A 152 -23.42 -2.91 -14.89
CA PRO A 152 -23.73 -1.50 -15.13
C PRO A 152 -22.57 -0.58 -14.74
N PRO A 153 -22.28 0.50 -15.49
CA PRO A 153 -21.19 1.44 -15.19
C PRO A 153 -21.28 2.04 -13.77
N THR A 154 -22.49 2.33 -13.30
CA THR A 154 -22.74 2.84 -11.94
C THR A 154 -22.36 1.82 -10.87
N ALA A 155 -22.62 0.54 -11.11
CA ALA A 155 -22.26 -0.55 -10.21
C ALA A 155 -20.73 -0.78 -10.20
N ALA A 156 -20.08 -0.69 -11.37
CA ALA A 156 -18.62 -0.80 -11.48
C ALA A 156 -17.90 0.30 -10.69
N ARG A 157 -18.30 1.56 -10.91
CA ARG A 157 -17.77 2.72 -10.17
C ARG A 157 -18.05 2.64 -8.67
N ARG A 158 -19.20 2.10 -8.27
CA ARG A 158 -19.53 1.86 -6.85
C ARG A 158 -18.62 0.81 -6.23
N ARG A 159 -18.40 -0.32 -6.91
CA ARG A 159 -17.47 -1.38 -6.46
C ARG A 159 -16.07 -0.83 -6.27
N LEU A 160 -15.56 -0.07 -7.24
CA LEU A 160 -14.25 0.57 -7.13
C LEU A 160 -14.10 1.45 -5.87
N ARG A 161 -15.16 2.18 -5.48
CA ARG A 161 -15.13 3.05 -4.29
C ARG A 161 -15.34 2.30 -2.97
N GLN A 162 -16.12 1.23 -2.97
CA GLN A 162 -16.56 0.56 -1.73
C GLN A 162 -15.79 -0.72 -1.41
N GLN A 163 -15.09 -1.30 -2.40
CA GLN A 163 -14.35 -2.55 -2.25
C GLN A 163 -12.85 -2.28 -2.44
N PRO A 164 -12.06 -2.21 -1.34
CA PRO A 164 -10.62 -1.95 -1.42
C PRO A 164 -9.90 -2.87 -2.39
N THR A 165 -10.21 -4.17 -2.39
CA THR A 165 -9.62 -5.18 -3.29
C THR A 165 -9.82 -4.87 -4.77
N VAL A 166 -10.97 -4.28 -5.15
CA VAL A 166 -11.23 -3.90 -6.54
C VAL A 166 -10.37 -2.70 -6.92
N ALA A 167 -10.26 -1.69 -6.06
CA ALA A 167 -9.39 -0.54 -6.31
C ALA A 167 -7.91 -0.94 -6.41
N GLU A 168 -7.47 -1.77 -5.48
CA GLU A 168 -6.12 -2.28 -5.39
C GLU A 168 -5.74 -3.14 -6.61
N ALA A 169 -6.61 -4.06 -7.02
CA ALA A 169 -6.37 -4.87 -8.22
C ALA A 169 -6.37 -4.01 -9.51
N MET A 170 -7.18 -2.95 -9.57
CA MET A 170 -7.16 -2.02 -10.69
C MET A 170 -5.86 -1.20 -10.76
N LEU A 171 -5.34 -0.77 -9.61
CA LEU A 171 -4.05 -0.08 -9.50
C LEU A 171 -2.89 -0.98 -9.93
N LEU A 172 -2.88 -2.23 -9.45
CA LEU A 172 -1.91 -3.25 -9.86
C LEU A 172 -1.96 -3.53 -11.36
N LYS A 173 -3.16 -3.78 -11.90
CA LYS A 173 -3.36 -3.99 -13.35
C LYS A 173 -2.93 -2.77 -14.18
N ALA A 174 -3.06 -1.58 -13.61
CA ALA A 174 -2.67 -0.34 -14.24
C ALA A 174 -1.15 -0.10 -14.23
N GLY A 175 -0.37 -0.88 -13.48
CA GLY A 175 1.07 -0.67 -13.29
C GLY A 175 1.38 0.54 -12.41
N LEU A 176 0.39 1.05 -11.65
CA LEU A 176 0.54 2.24 -10.80
C LEU A 176 1.06 1.91 -9.41
N VAL A 177 0.99 0.64 -9.01
CA VAL A 177 1.55 0.11 -7.77
C VAL A 177 2.16 -1.26 -8.03
N ASP A 178 3.23 -1.60 -7.30
CA ASP A 178 3.91 -2.90 -7.40
C ASP A 178 3.28 -3.98 -6.50
N ALA A 179 2.52 -3.57 -5.47
CA ALA A 179 1.90 -4.46 -4.50
C ALA A 179 0.63 -3.83 -3.91
N ALA A 180 -0.32 -4.66 -3.48
CA ALA A 180 -1.51 -4.19 -2.77
C ALA A 180 -1.87 -5.05 -1.55
N LEU A 181 -2.54 -4.44 -0.57
CA LEU A 181 -2.89 -5.09 0.70
C LEU A 181 -4.34 -4.80 1.08
N CYS A 182 -5.17 -5.84 0.98
CA CYS A 182 -6.61 -5.77 1.21
C CYS A 182 -6.92 -5.99 2.71
N GLY A 183 -7.66 -5.06 3.33
CA GLY A 183 -8.16 -5.24 4.70
C GLY A 183 -9.38 -6.19 4.75
N THR A 184 -9.44 -7.07 5.75
CA THR A 184 -10.58 -7.97 6.01
C THR A 184 -11.62 -7.34 6.96
N PRO A 185 -12.90 -7.78 6.91
CA PRO A 185 -13.33 -9.07 7.48
C PRO A 185 -13.89 -10.08 6.45
N ALA A 186 -13.46 -10.02 5.19
CA ALA A 186 -14.04 -10.85 4.13
C ALA A 186 -13.41 -12.25 3.98
N ASP A 187 -14.20 -13.17 3.44
CA ASP A 187 -13.81 -14.52 3.04
C ASP A 187 -12.72 -14.46 1.95
N TRP A 188 -11.55 -15.05 2.24
CA TRP A 188 -10.41 -15.19 1.34
C TRP A 188 -10.81 -15.60 -0.08
N SER A 189 -11.74 -16.55 -0.20
CA SER A 189 -12.12 -17.12 -1.49
C SER A 189 -12.84 -16.08 -2.36
N GLN A 190 -13.58 -15.16 -1.73
CA GLN A 190 -14.25 -14.06 -2.40
C GLN A 190 -13.26 -12.99 -2.83
N GLU A 191 -12.34 -12.57 -1.95
CA GLU A 191 -11.35 -11.53 -2.27
C GLU A 191 -10.38 -11.98 -3.36
N THR A 192 -9.92 -13.22 -3.29
CA THR A 192 -9.03 -13.80 -4.33
C THR A 192 -9.75 -13.87 -5.68
N ARG A 193 -11.04 -14.24 -5.69
CA ARG A 193 -11.84 -14.24 -6.93
C ARG A 193 -12.01 -12.83 -7.50
N LEU A 194 -12.29 -11.83 -6.66
CA LEU A 194 -12.43 -10.44 -7.09
C LEU A 194 -11.12 -9.90 -7.70
N ALA A 195 -9.98 -10.21 -7.10
CA ALA A 195 -8.68 -9.85 -7.64
C ALA A 195 -8.40 -10.57 -8.97
N LEU A 196 -8.65 -11.88 -9.05
CA LEU A 196 -8.43 -12.69 -10.26
C LEU A 196 -9.37 -12.34 -11.41
N ASP A 197 -10.54 -11.80 -11.09
CA ASP A 197 -11.46 -11.24 -12.08
C ASP A 197 -10.86 -10.04 -12.82
N ILE A 198 -9.97 -9.29 -12.17
CA ILE A 198 -9.33 -8.07 -12.69
C ILE A 198 -7.96 -8.38 -13.25
N ILE A 199 -7.13 -9.12 -12.52
CA ILE A 199 -5.78 -9.55 -12.88
C ILE A 199 -5.84 -11.05 -13.16
N PRO A 200 -6.04 -11.46 -14.42
CA PRO A 200 -6.08 -12.89 -14.74
C PRO A 200 -4.72 -13.52 -14.46
N ARG A 201 -4.74 -14.79 -14.06
CA ARG A 201 -3.53 -15.61 -13.94
C ARG A 201 -2.78 -15.66 -15.27
N THR A 202 -1.45 -15.63 -15.21
CA THR A 202 -0.60 -15.95 -16.36
C THR A 202 -0.89 -17.35 -16.86
N GLU A 203 -0.85 -17.55 -18.18
CA GLU A 203 -1.07 -18.85 -18.80
C GLU A 203 -0.04 -19.87 -18.27
N GLY A 204 -0.49 -21.09 -17.95
CA GLY A 204 0.34 -22.12 -17.32
C GLY A 204 0.42 -22.06 -15.79
N ILE A 205 -0.02 -20.99 -15.13
CA ILE A 205 -0.09 -20.93 -13.66
C ILE A 205 -1.35 -21.65 -13.15
N THR A 206 -1.15 -22.74 -12.41
CA THR A 206 -2.25 -23.57 -11.88
C THR A 206 -2.65 -23.22 -10.45
N ARG A 207 -1.80 -22.48 -9.72
CA ARG A 207 -2.02 -22.14 -8.31
C ARG A 207 -1.68 -20.67 -8.08
N VAL A 208 -2.63 -19.96 -7.48
CA VAL A 208 -2.47 -18.57 -7.01
C VAL A 208 -2.46 -18.62 -5.49
N SER A 209 -1.50 -17.93 -4.87
CA SER A 209 -1.36 -17.87 -3.42
C SER A 209 -1.60 -16.45 -2.93
N SER A 210 -2.48 -16.31 -1.95
CA SER A 210 -2.69 -15.08 -1.19
C SER A 210 -2.33 -15.34 0.28
N LEU A 211 -1.66 -14.41 0.93
CA LEU A 211 -1.44 -14.52 2.38
C LEU A 211 -2.67 -13.93 3.07
N THR A 212 -3.52 -14.78 3.66
CA THR A 212 -4.79 -14.35 4.29
C THR A 212 -4.80 -14.48 5.82
N ALA A 213 -3.87 -15.20 6.43
CA ALA A 213 -3.83 -15.32 7.88
C ALA A 213 -2.44 -15.59 8.43
N LEU A 214 -2.16 -15.03 9.61
CA LEU A 214 -0.99 -15.39 10.40
C LEU A 214 -1.44 -16.10 11.67
N ILE A 215 -1.07 -17.37 11.81
CA ILE A 215 -1.35 -18.17 12.99
C ILE A 215 -0.27 -17.85 14.02
N THR A 216 -0.67 -17.24 15.13
CA THR A 216 0.21 -16.97 16.27
C THR A 216 -0.24 -17.80 17.47
N SER A 217 0.60 -17.92 18.49
CA SER A 217 0.26 -18.61 19.75
C SER A 217 -0.92 -18.00 20.52
N ARG A 218 -1.46 -16.86 20.06
CA ARG A 218 -2.65 -16.18 20.62
C ARG A 218 -3.90 -16.27 19.74
N GLY A 219 -3.87 -17.01 18.63
CA GLY A 219 -5.01 -17.21 17.73
C GLY A 219 -4.71 -16.89 16.26
N VAL A 220 -5.71 -17.12 15.41
CA VAL A 220 -5.69 -16.85 13.96
C VAL A 220 -6.07 -15.39 13.72
N MET A 221 -5.17 -14.60 13.14
CA MET A 221 -5.48 -13.24 12.66
C MET A 221 -5.69 -13.28 11.14
N ASN A 222 -6.87 -12.86 10.67
CA ASN A 222 -7.18 -12.73 9.25
C ASN A 222 -6.65 -11.39 8.72
N MET A 223 -5.83 -11.44 7.67
CA MET A 223 -5.24 -10.31 6.96
C MET A 223 -4.92 -10.75 5.53
N THR A 224 -5.53 -10.13 4.50
CA THR A 224 -5.29 -10.49 3.09
C THR A 224 -4.28 -9.55 2.43
N ALA A 225 -3.03 -9.96 2.30
CA ALA A 225 -2.06 -9.29 1.43
C ALA A 225 -2.04 -9.99 0.06
N LEU A 226 -2.38 -9.28 -1.02
CA LEU A 226 -2.22 -9.78 -2.39
C LEU A 226 -0.90 -9.24 -2.95
N VAL A 227 0.16 -10.01 -2.74
CA VAL A 227 1.44 -9.77 -3.40
C VAL A 227 1.43 -10.55 -4.72
N VAL A 228 1.21 -9.85 -5.83
CA VAL A 228 1.47 -10.42 -7.16
C VAL A 228 2.96 -10.23 -7.41
N THR A 229 3.74 -11.29 -7.20
CA THR A 229 5.15 -11.33 -7.62
C THR A 229 5.21 -11.88 -9.03
N GLU A 230 5.78 -11.10 -9.95
CA GLU A 230 6.19 -11.62 -11.25
C GLU A 230 7.34 -12.62 -11.02
N SER A 231 7.18 -13.87 -11.47
CA SER A 231 8.25 -14.86 -11.31
C SER A 231 9.42 -14.48 -12.21
N ALA A 232 10.62 -14.49 -11.65
CA ALA A 232 11.89 -14.24 -12.34
C ALA A 232 12.27 -15.35 -13.35
N SER A 233 11.42 -15.61 -14.36
CA SER A 233 11.69 -16.55 -15.44
C SER A 233 11.80 -15.92 -16.83
N ASP A 234 11.57 -14.62 -16.99
CA ASP A 234 11.68 -13.93 -18.29
C ASP A 234 12.91 -13.02 -18.43
N ARG A 235 14.03 -13.37 -17.78
CA ARG A 235 15.35 -13.04 -18.35
C ARG A 235 15.72 -14.09 -19.39
N LYS A 236 15.07 -14.03 -20.55
CA LYS A 236 15.58 -14.66 -21.78
C LYS A 236 15.98 -13.59 -22.77
N GLY A 237 17.29 -13.48 -22.98
CA GLY A 237 17.85 -13.08 -24.26
C GLY A 237 18.13 -11.60 -24.46
N ILE A 238 19.15 -11.07 -23.78
CA ILE A 238 20.07 -10.14 -24.44
C ILE A 238 21.49 -10.61 -24.12
N HIS A 239 22.09 -11.31 -25.07
CA HIS A 239 23.54 -11.48 -25.23
C HIS A 239 23.90 -10.97 -26.63
N PRO A 240 25.14 -10.56 -26.91
CA PRO A 240 26.16 -9.95 -26.07
C PRO A 240 26.20 -8.42 -26.19
#